data_AF-A0A815USB5-F1
#
_entry.id   AF-A0A815USB5-F1
#
_cell.length_a   1.000
_cell.length_b   1.000
_cell.length_c   1.000
_cell.angle_alpha   90.00
_cell.angle_beta   90.00
_cell.angle_gamma   90.00
#
_symmetry.space_group_name_H-M   'P 1'
#
loop_
_entity.id
_entity.type
_entity.pdbx_description
1 polymer ?
#
loop_
_entity_poly.entity_id
_entity_poly.type
_entity_poly.pdbx_seq_one_letter_code
_entity_poly.pdbx_strand_id
1 'polypeptide(L)'
;MNSISEQGLLQLRDALKGNQTLTTLKGLTFKRVRNKILKQDIKIMIERNQIVWGKQVLNANAHNTTYLSDSDYLKQGQQLNNNINFPEHIIEIISHHRVQ
;
A
#
# COMPACT_ATOMS: atom_id res chain seq x y z
N MET A 1 -15.31 2.81 -14.23
CA MET A 1 -15.47 2.80 -12.75
C MET A 1 -15.93 1.42 -12.34
N ASN A 2 -15.08 0.65 -11.65
CA ASN A 2 -15.46 -0.69 -11.18
C ASN A 2 -16.14 -0.55 -9.81
N SER A 3 -17.42 -0.91 -9.74
CA SER A 3 -18.19 -0.90 -8.49
C SER A 3 -18.18 -2.31 -7.90
N ILE A 4 -17.34 -2.55 -6.90
CA ILE A 4 -17.35 -3.80 -6.15
C ILE A 4 -18.57 -3.82 -5.21
N SER A 5 -19.29 -4.94 -5.20
CA SER A 5 -20.39 -5.19 -4.27
C SER A 5 -19.87 -5.43 -2.84
N GLU A 6 -20.72 -5.32 -1.83
CA GLU A 6 -20.31 -5.61 -0.45
C GLU A 6 -19.78 -7.04 -0.29
N GLN A 7 -20.39 -8.00 -0.98
CA GLN A 7 -19.91 -9.40 -1.04
C GLN A 7 -18.50 -9.50 -1.65
N GLY A 8 -18.22 -8.77 -2.73
CA GLY A 8 -16.87 -8.73 -3.31
C GLY A 8 -15.83 -8.15 -2.36
N LEU A 9 -16.21 -7.20 -1.49
CA LEU A 9 -15.31 -6.70 -0.44
C LEU A 9 -15.10 -7.69 0.71
N LEU A 10 -16.11 -8.46 1.07
CA LEU A 10 -15.95 -9.51 2.08
C LEU A 10 -14.95 -10.57 1.58
N GLN A 11 -15.10 -11.00 0.32
CA GLN A 11 -14.17 -11.92 -0.32
C GLN A 11 -12.76 -11.34 -0.41
N LEU A 12 -12.63 -10.06 -0.79
CA LEU A 12 -11.35 -9.37 -0.81
C LEU A 12 -10.70 -9.30 0.58
N ARG A 13 -11.46 -8.94 1.62
CA ARG A 13 -10.97 -8.93 3.01
C ARG A 13 -10.50 -10.32 3.41
N ASP A 14 -11.27 -11.35 3.11
CA ASP A 14 -10.94 -12.73 3.48
C ASP A 14 -9.69 -13.22 2.75
N ALA A 15 -9.52 -12.87 1.46
CA ALA A 15 -8.27 -13.11 0.74
C ALA A 15 -7.08 -12.34 1.35
N LEU A 16 -7.31 -11.12 1.85
CA LEU A 16 -6.27 -10.31 2.49
C LEU A 16 -5.83 -10.83 3.86
N LYS A 17 -6.62 -11.66 4.55
CA LYS A 17 -6.23 -12.25 5.84
C LYS A 17 -4.94 -13.07 5.77
N GLY A 18 -4.76 -13.81 4.67
CA GLY A 18 -3.55 -14.61 4.43
C GLY A 18 -2.52 -13.94 3.53
N ASN A 19 -2.80 -12.72 3.05
CA ASN A 19 -1.96 -12.05 2.06
C ASN A 19 -1.01 -11.06 2.75
N GLN A 20 0.30 -11.29 2.61
CA GLN A 20 1.35 -10.41 3.15
C GLN A 20 2.04 -9.57 2.07
N THR A 21 1.60 -9.69 0.82
CA THR A 21 2.33 -9.19 -0.36
C THR A 21 1.66 -7.99 -1.00
N LEU A 22 0.33 -7.91 -0.96
CA LEU A 22 -0.44 -6.82 -1.57
C LEU A 22 -0.28 -5.55 -0.73
N THR A 23 0.47 -4.59 -1.26
CA THR A 23 0.79 -3.31 -0.60
C THR A 23 0.04 -2.12 -1.20
N THR A 24 -0.67 -2.31 -2.31
CA THR A 24 -1.52 -1.29 -2.92
C THR A 24 -2.72 -1.92 -3.62
N LEU A 25 -3.86 -1.23 -3.50
CA LEU A 25 -5.06 -1.54 -4.26
C LEU A 25 -5.65 -0.25 -4.81
N LYS A 26 -5.24 0.12 -6.03
CA LYS A 26 -5.74 1.30 -6.74
C LYS A 26 -7.00 0.95 -7.53
N GLY A 27 -7.87 1.95 -7.73
CA GLY A 27 -9.03 1.82 -8.62
C GLY A 27 -10.31 1.27 -7.99
N LEU A 28 -10.32 0.96 -6.69
CA LEU A 28 -11.55 0.63 -5.99
C LEU A 28 -12.31 1.88 -5.59
N THR A 29 -13.27 2.27 -6.42
CA THR A 29 -14.29 3.24 -6.03
C THR A 29 -15.36 2.54 -5.19
N PHE A 30 -15.22 2.61 -3.87
CA PHE A 30 -16.20 2.09 -2.90
C PHE A 30 -17.48 2.96 -2.82
N LYS A 31 -17.89 3.59 -3.93
CA LYS A 31 -18.94 4.62 -3.98
C LYS A 31 -20.30 4.15 -3.43
N ARG A 32 -20.57 2.83 -3.40
CA ARG A 32 -21.86 2.28 -2.96
C ARG A 32 -21.82 1.41 -1.70
N VAL A 33 -20.64 1.11 -1.15
CA VAL A 33 -20.56 0.30 0.07
C VAL A 33 -20.69 1.21 1.29
N ARG A 34 -21.78 1.06 2.06
CA ARG A 34 -21.98 1.80 3.31
C ARG A 34 -21.15 1.26 4.48
N ASN A 35 -20.59 0.08 4.33
CA ASN A 35 -19.79 -0.61 5.33
C ASN A 35 -18.40 0.04 5.50
N LYS A 36 -18.34 1.10 6.32
CA LYS A 36 -17.10 1.82 6.64
C LYS A 36 -16.07 0.93 7.35
N ILE A 37 -16.55 -0.01 8.17
CA ILE A 37 -15.70 -0.95 8.91
C ILE A 37 -14.93 -1.82 7.92
N LEU A 38 -15.61 -2.44 6.97
CA LEU A 38 -14.98 -3.31 5.97
C LEU A 38 -13.93 -2.57 5.13
N LYS A 39 -14.18 -1.30 4.79
CA LYS A 39 -13.19 -0.46 4.09
C LYS A 39 -11.97 -0.18 4.96
N GLN A 40 -12.20 0.12 6.23
CA GLN A 40 -11.13 0.38 7.18
C GLN A 40 -10.29 -0.87 7.44
N ASP A 41 -10.92 -2.05 7.54
CA ASP A 41 -10.22 -3.33 7.69
C ASP A 41 -9.28 -3.61 6.52
N ILE A 42 -9.79 -3.48 5.28
CA ILE A 42 -8.98 -3.66 4.05
C ILE A 42 -7.82 -2.66 4.04
N LYS A 43 -8.06 -1.40 4.43
CA LYS A 43 -7.02 -0.38 4.50
C LYS A 43 -5.93 -0.75 5.51
N ILE A 44 -6.33 -1.15 6.73
CA ILE A 44 -5.40 -1.58 7.79
C ILE A 44 -4.58 -2.80 7.32
N MET A 45 -5.20 -3.75 6.63
CA MET A 45 -4.49 -4.93 6.11
C MET A 45 -3.42 -4.55 5.08
N ILE A 46 -3.73 -3.62 4.17
CA ILE A 46 -2.76 -3.12 3.19
C ILE A 46 -1.61 -2.37 3.89
N GLU A 47 -1.91 -1.51 4.87
CA GLU A 47 -0.89 -0.79 5.64
C GLU A 47 0.02 -1.73 6.43
N ARG A 48 -0.53 -2.81 7.00
CA ARG A 48 0.27 -3.86 7.66
C ARG A 48 1.24 -4.52 6.68
N ASN A 49 0.80 -4.81 5.45
CA ASN A 49 1.69 -5.38 4.44
C ASN A 49 2.81 -4.40 4.05
N GLN A 50 2.51 -3.10 3.96
CA GLN A 50 3.54 -2.07 3.74
C GLN A 50 4.57 -2.05 4.88
N ILE A 51 4.13 -2.14 6.14
CA ILE A 51 5.03 -2.22 7.30
C ILE A 51 5.91 -3.46 7.23
N VAL A 52 5.34 -4.64 6.91
CA VAL A 52 6.12 -5.88 6.77
C VAL A 52 7.19 -5.74 5.70
N TRP A 53 6.86 -5.10 4.58
CA TRP A 53 7.82 -4.86 3.50
C TRP A 53 8.92 -3.89 3.91
N GLY A 54 8.56 -2.80 4.57
CA GLY A 54 9.53 -1.87 5.14
C GLY A 54 10.46 -2.52 6.16
N LYS A 55 9.93 -3.43 7.01
CA LYS A 55 10.71 -4.24 7.96
C LYS A 55 11.71 -5.12 7.24
N GLN A 56 11.30 -5.84 6.20
CA GLN A 56 12.20 -6.72 5.44
C GLN A 56 13.38 -5.96 4.83
N VAL A 57 13.13 -4.78 4.26
CA VAL A 57 14.18 -3.97 3.64
C VAL A 57 15.07 -3.29 4.68
N LEU A 58 14.47 -2.64 5.69
CA LEU A 58 15.26 -1.91 6.69
C LEU A 58 16.04 -2.86 7.59
N ASN A 59 15.49 -4.02 7.98
CA ASN A 59 16.21 -4.99 8.81
C ASN A 59 17.32 -5.71 8.03
N ALA A 60 17.17 -5.92 6.72
CA ALA A 60 18.25 -6.44 5.89
C ALA A 60 19.42 -5.44 5.78
N ASN A 61 19.14 -4.14 5.88
CA ASN A 61 20.13 -3.07 5.77
C ASN A 61 20.64 -2.56 7.13
N ALA A 62 19.97 -2.91 8.24
CA ALA A 62 20.31 -2.45 9.57
C ALA A 62 21.58 -3.15 10.10
N HIS A 63 22.74 -2.54 9.83
CA HIS A 63 24.02 -2.97 10.39
C HIS A 63 24.25 -2.49 11.83
N ASN A 64 23.37 -1.65 12.40
CA ASN A 64 23.50 -1.14 13.77
C ASN A 64 22.14 -0.85 14.44
N THR A 65 22.18 -0.93 15.77
CA THR A 65 21.15 -0.86 16.84
C THR A 65 20.25 0.38 16.86
N THR A 66 19.76 0.83 15.71
CA THR A 66 18.77 1.90 15.64
C THR A 66 17.39 1.29 15.85
N TYR A 67 16.72 1.64 16.95
CA TYR A 67 15.34 1.23 17.19
C TYR A 67 14.41 1.91 16.18
N LEU A 68 14.02 1.20 15.12
CA LEU A 68 13.08 1.67 14.13
C LEU A 68 11.64 1.42 14.60
N SER A 69 10.80 2.44 14.45
CA SER A 69 9.38 2.37 14.81
C SER A 69 8.52 1.82 13.66
N ASP A 70 7.29 1.39 13.96
CA ASP A 70 6.30 1.03 12.93
C ASP A 70 6.01 2.16 11.95
N SER A 71 6.19 3.42 12.37
CA SER A 71 6.09 4.59 11.48
C SER A 71 7.20 4.62 10.44
N ASP A 72 8.43 4.26 10.82
CA ASP A 72 9.58 4.25 9.92
C ASP A 72 9.45 3.12 8.89
N TYR A 73 9.01 1.95 9.34
CA TYR A 73 8.69 0.83 8.45
C TYR A 73 7.55 1.16 7.49
N LEU A 74 6.51 1.84 7.96
CA LEU A 74 5.42 2.28 7.10
C LEU A 74 5.91 3.26 6.02
N LYS A 75 6.72 4.26 6.39
CA LYS A 75 7.30 5.21 5.44
C LYS A 75 8.13 4.49 4.37
N GLN A 76 8.99 3.54 4.76
CA GLN A 76 9.76 2.76 3.82
C GLN A 76 8.86 1.93 2.89
N GLY A 77 7.85 1.25 3.46
CA GLY A 77 6.88 0.49 2.69
C GLY A 77 6.14 1.34 1.66
N GLN A 78 5.78 2.57 2.02
CA GLN A 78 5.16 3.54 1.11
C GLN A 78 6.11 4.01 0.01
N GLN A 79 7.39 4.26 0.34
CA GLN A 79 8.40 4.61 -0.67
C GLN A 79 8.61 3.48 -1.68
N LEU A 80 8.81 2.24 -1.21
CA LEU A 80 8.95 1.06 -2.07
C LEU A 80 7.74 0.91 -3.00
N ASN A 81 6.55 1.07 -2.43
CA ASN A 81 5.32 1.02 -3.18
C ASN A 81 5.22 2.16 -4.22
N ASN A 82 5.65 3.38 -3.88
CA ASN A 82 5.67 4.50 -4.82
C ASN A 82 6.66 4.25 -5.96
N ASN A 83 7.85 3.72 -5.67
CA ASN A 83 8.86 3.41 -6.70
C ASN A 83 8.38 2.37 -7.72
N ILE A 84 7.58 1.40 -7.30
CA ILE A 84 6.96 0.41 -8.21
C ILE A 84 5.86 1.07 -9.06
N ASN A 85 5.05 1.93 -8.45
CA ASN A 85 3.94 2.57 -9.12
C ASN A 85 4.34 3.75 -10.01
N PHE A 86 5.47 4.39 -9.70
CA PHE A 86 6.02 5.59 -10.32
C PHE A 86 7.54 5.49 -10.29
N PRO A 87 8.14 4.64 -11.12
CA PRO A 87 9.59 4.54 -11.19
C PRO A 87 10.19 5.87 -11.67
N GLU A 88 11.37 6.22 -11.18
CA GLU A 88 11.96 7.57 -11.31
C GLU A 88 11.98 8.11 -12.74
N HIS A 89 12.22 7.25 -13.74
CA HIS A 89 12.20 7.63 -15.16
C HIS A 89 10.83 8.11 -15.66
N ILE A 90 9.71 7.64 -15.07
CA ILE A 90 8.36 8.15 -15.38
C ILE A 90 8.16 9.55 -14.76
N ILE A 91 8.73 9.82 -13.59
CA ILE A 91 8.63 11.13 -12.91
C ILE A 91 9.33 12.21 -13.73
N GLU A 92 10.49 11.90 -14.31
CA GLU A 92 11.28 12.82 -15.14
C GLU A 92 10.57 13.21 -16.44
N ILE A 93 9.85 12.27 -17.06
CA ILE A 93 9.05 12.54 -18.28
C ILE A 93 7.84 13.44 -17.96
N ILE A 94 7.17 13.20 -16.82
CA ILE A 94 6.00 13.99 -16.40
C ILE A 94 6.41 15.40 -15.95
N SER A 95 7.56 15.54 -15.29
CA SER A 95 8.07 16.86 -14.89
C SER A 95 8.41 17.72 -16.11
N HIS A 96 9.03 17.15 -17.15
CA HIS A 96 9.28 17.84 -18.41
C HIS A 96 8.00 18.34 -19.09
N HIS A 97 6.91 17.56 -19.04
CA HIS A 97 5.63 17.94 -19.66
C HIS A 97 4.83 18.98 -18.88
N ARG A 98 5.19 19.31 -17.63
CA ARG A 98 4.49 20.32 -16.82
C ARG A 98 5.06 21.73 -16.93
N VAL A 99 6.24 21.87 -17.55
CA VAL A 99 7.00 23.13 -17.63
C VAL A 99 6.97 23.72 -19.05
N GLN A 100 6.30 23.06 -20.00
CA GLN A 100 6.00 23.57 -21.34
C GLN A 100 4.53 23.98 -21.44
#